data_AF-A0A7J9XSJ7-F1
#
_entry.id   AF-A0A7J9XSJ7-F1
#
_cell.length_a   1.000
_cell.length_b   1.000
_cell.length_c   1.000
_cell.angle_alpha   90.00
_cell.angle_beta   90.00
_cell.angle_gamma   90.00
#
_symmetry.space_group_name_H-M   'P 1'
#
loop_
_entity.id
_entity.type
_entity.pdbx_description
1 polymer ?
#
loop_
_entity_poly.entity_id
_entity_poly.type
_entity_poly.pdbx_seq_one_letter_code
_entity_poly.pdbx_strand_id
1 'polypeptide(L)'
;IWPLNRDAFDVADIDHVATEFTDLNFIVEHVGLPRLEDFCWIAVQEPNVYGGLSVAIPFIFSRPRYFAQIIGELLYWLDENRILFASDYAIWEPKWLVEQFVDFQIPDDMQGEYGTLTTDVKKKILGLNAARLYDIDVPAEARAAEAVGAPA
;
A
#
# COMPACT_ATOMS: atom_id res chain seq x y z
N ILE A 1 3.00 24.67 19.80
CA ILE A 1 3.37 23.23 19.89
C ILE A 1 4.63 23.06 19.06
N TRP A 2 5.70 22.51 19.62
CA TRP A 2 6.91 22.17 18.86
C TRP A 2 6.73 20.77 18.26
N PRO A 3 7.11 20.53 17.00
CA PRO A 3 6.94 19.20 16.39
C PRO A 3 7.83 18.16 17.07
N LEU A 4 7.39 16.90 17.06
CA LEU A 4 8.22 15.77 17.48
C LEU A 4 9.45 15.66 16.57
N ASN A 5 10.54 15.09 17.10
CA ASN A 5 11.75 14.85 16.32
C ASN A 5 11.54 13.64 15.38
N ARG A 6 12.52 13.39 14.50
CA ARG A 6 12.48 12.31 13.51
C ARG A 6 12.23 10.92 14.12
N ASP A 7 12.85 10.68 15.28
CA ASP A 7 12.81 9.41 16.02
C ASP A 7 11.39 8.95 16.30
N ALA A 8 10.48 9.88 16.62
CA ALA A 8 9.07 9.57 16.87
C ALA A 8 8.28 9.08 15.64
N PHE A 9 8.90 9.04 14.47
CA PHE A 9 8.32 8.59 13.21
C PHE A 9 9.28 7.68 12.43
N ASP A 10 10.26 7.06 13.10
CA ASP A 10 11.24 6.22 12.41
C ASP A 10 10.61 4.88 12.03
N VAL A 11 10.64 4.54 10.74
CA VAL A 11 10.04 3.29 10.26
C VAL A 11 10.82 2.06 10.72
N ALA A 12 12.10 2.24 11.07
CA ALA A 12 12.93 1.18 11.62
C ALA A 12 12.39 0.61 12.96
N ASP A 13 11.53 1.34 13.66
CA ASP A 13 10.89 0.84 14.89
C ASP A 13 10.06 -0.43 14.66
N ILE A 14 9.63 -0.69 13.41
CA ILE A 14 8.85 -1.89 13.07
C ILE A 14 9.73 -3.13 12.82
N ASP A 15 11.00 -2.96 12.46
CA ASP A 15 11.90 -4.03 11.99
C ASP A 15 12.00 -5.16 13.05
N HIS A 16 12.45 -4.80 14.25
CA HIS A 16 12.65 -5.75 15.34
C HIS A 16 11.37 -6.47 15.76
N VAL A 17 10.25 -5.72 15.89
CA VAL A 17 8.98 -6.30 16.35
C VAL A 17 8.31 -7.16 15.28
N ALA A 18 8.48 -6.84 13.99
CA ALA A 18 7.99 -7.67 12.90
C ALA A 18 8.66 -9.05 12.90
N THR A 19 9.98 -9.10 13.12
CA THR A 19 10.75 -10.33 13.24
C THR A 19 10.37 -11.14 14.49
N GLU A 20 10.14 -10.50 15.64
CA GLU A 20 9.85 -11.19 16.90
C GLU A 20 8.41 -11.73 16.98
N PHE A 21 7.45 -11.03 16.38
CA PHE A 21 6.02 -11.33 16.50
C PHE A 21 5.41 -11.72 15.14
N THR A 22 5.88 -12.83 14.58
CA THR A 22 5.45 -13.32 13.25
C THR A 22 3.96 -13.67 13.16
N ASP A 23 3.29 -13.90 14.29
CA ASP A 23 1.85 -14.16 14.36
C ASP A 23 0.99 -12.88 14.28
N LEU A 24 1.63 -11.70 14.34
CA LEU A 24 0.98 -10.40 14.18
C LEU A 24 1.26 -9.83 12.80
N ASN A 25 0.28 -9.12 12.24
CA ASN A 25 0.44 -8.32 11.04
C ASN A 25 0.64 -6.85 11.42
N PHE A 26 1.58 -6.19 10.76
CA PHE A 26 1.93 -4.78 10.97
C PHE A 26 1.56 -3.97 9.73
N ILE A 27 0.60 -3.06 9.85
CA ILE A 27 0.25 -2.12 8.78
C ILE A 27 0.98 -0.81 9.07
N VAL A 28 1.94 -0.47 8.22
CA VAL A 28 2.70 0.77 8.31
C VAL A 28 2.00 1.82 7.46
N GLU A 29 1.28 2.70 8.15
CA GLU A 29 0.63 3.86 7.54
C GLU A 29 1.67 4.86 7.01
N HIS A 30 1.30 5.60 5.96
CA HIS A 30 2.16 6.50 5.18
C HIS A 30 3.35 5.83 4.47
N VAL A 31 3.49 4.50 4.50
CA VAL A 31 4.55 3.74 3.82
C VAL A 31 5.97 4.31 4.00
N GLY A 32 6.27 4.81 5.20
CA GLY A 32 7.57 5.37 5.56
C GLY A 32 7.92 6.71 4.90
N LEU A 33 6.98 7.39 4.25
CA LEU A 33 7.25 8.67 3.59
C LEU A 33 7.84 9.72 4.55
N PRO A 34 8.85 10.51 4.11
CA PRO A 34 9.42 10.57 2.76
C PRO A 34 10.53 9.53 2.47
N ARG A 35 10.80 8.59 3.39
CA ARG A 35 11.84 7.55 3.29
C ARG A 35 11.25 6.21 2.84
N LEU A 36 10.57 6.23 1.69
CA LEU A 36 9.90 5.04 1.15
C LEU A 36 10.85 3.84 1.01
N GLU A 37 12.09 4.08 0.58
CA GLU A 37 13.08 3.02 0.38
C GLU A 37 13.37 2.24 1.69
N ASP A 38 13.51 2.94 2.83
CA ASP A 38 13.75 2.29 4.12
C ASP A 38 12.58 1.35 4.47
N PHE A 39 11.34 1.80 4.24
CA PHE A 39 10.16 0.96 4.43
C PHE A 39 10.14 -0.25 3.50
N CYS A 40 10.42 -0.06 2.21
CA CYS A 40 10.45 -1.15 1.24
C CYS A 40 11.48 -2.23 1.61
N TRP A 41 12.66 -1.84 2.11
CA TRP A 41 13.69 -2.79 2.56
C TRP A 41 13.25 -3.62 3.78
N ILE A 42 12.53 -3.01 4.73
CA ILE A 42 11.98 -3.75 5.87
C ILE A 42 10.86 -4.67 5.39
N ALA A 43 9.91 -4.15 4.60
CA ALA A 43 8.72 -4.90 4.19
C ALA A 43 9.00 -6.02 3.17
N VAL A 44 10.09 -5.96 2.40
CA VAL A 44 10.51 -7.09 1.57
C VAL A 44 11.07 -8.23 2.42
N GLN A 45 11.75 -7.91 3.52
CA GLN A 45 12.29 -8.90 4.45
C GLN A 45 11.20 -9.53 5.33
N GLU A 46 10.28 -8.70 5.83
CA GLU A 46 9.29 -9.09 6.84
C GLU A 46 7.91 -9.36 6.19
N PRO A 47 7.51 -10.64 6.00
CA PRO A 47 6.30 -10.99 5.24
C PRO A 47 4.99 -10.56 5.93
N ASN A 48 5.04 -10.27 7.23
CA ASN A 48 3.93 -9.79 8.04
C ASN A 48 3.82 -8.25 8.08
N VAL A 49 4.64 -7.52 7.30
CA VAL A 49 4.58 -6.07 7.15
C VAL A 49 3.80 -5.68 5.89
N TYR A 50 2.87 -4.74 6.05
CA TYR A 50 1.94 -4.25 5.04
C TYR A 50 2.05 -2.74 4.87
N GLY A 51 1.86 -2.23 3.66
CA GLY A 51 1.84 -0.80 3.37
C GLY A 51 0.44 -0.20 3.39
N GLY A 52 0.19 0.78 4.25
CA GLY A 52 -1.05 1.57 4.28
C GLY A 52 -0.92 2.86 3.48
N LEU A 53 -1.80 3.08 2.51
CA LEU A 53 -1.72 4.23 1.58
C LEU A 53 -2.24 5.57 2.14
N SER A 54 -2.47 5.66 3.45
CA SER A 54 -2.74 6.93 4.16
C SER A 54 -1.68 7.97 3.79
N VAL A 55 -2.09 9.24 3.62
CA VAL A 55 -1.28 10.39 3.13
C VAL A 55 -0.61 10.18 1.76
N ALA A 56 -0.34 8.96 1.31
CA ALA A 56 0.23 8.63 0.02
C ALA A 56 -0.81 8.75 -1.09
N ILE A 57 -2.02 8.24 -0.87
CA ILE A 57 -3.08 8.20 -1.89
C ILE A 57 -3.57 9.58 -2.37
N PRO A 58 -3.63 10.66 -1.54
CA PRO A 58 -3.95 12.00 -2.02
C PRO A 58 -2.92 12.57 -3.02
N PHE A 59 -1.72 11.99 -3.14
CA PHE A 59 -0.77 12.38 -4.19
C PHE A 59 -1.26 11.99 -5.60
N ILE A 60 -2.24 11.10 -5.76
CA ILE A 60 -2.89 10.85 -7.05
C ILE A 60 -3.37 12.15 -7.69
N PHE A 61 -3.96 13.04 -6.88
CA PHE A 61 -4.45 14.32 -7.35
C PHE A 61 -3.34 15.36 -7.50
N SER A 62 -2.54 15.55 -6.45
CA SER A 62 -1.61 16.69 -6.37
C SER A 62 -0.26 16.45 -7.06
N ARG A 63 0.21 15.20 -7.10
CA ARG A 63 1.51 14.79 -7.67
C ARG A 63 1.40 13.39 -8.29
N PRO A 64 0.59 13.17 -9.34
CA PRO A 64 0.28 11.84 -9.87
C PRO A 64 1.50 11.00 -10.27
N ARG A 65 2.55 11.64 -10.81
CA ARG A 65 3.81 10.95 -11.12
C ARG A 65 4.56 10.47 -9.88
N TYR A 66 4.49 11.23 -8.79
CA TYR A 66 5.07 10.82 -7.52
C TYR A 66 4.28 9.67 -6.90
N PHE A 67 2.94 9.71 -6.98
CA PHE A 67 2.13 8.56 -6.59
C PHE A 67 2.42 7.32 -7.45
N ALA A 68 2.64 7.49 -8.76
CA ALA A 68 3.06 6.39 -9.64
C ALA A 68 4.38 5.75 -9.19
N GLN A 69 5.36 6.55 -8.75
CA GLN A 69 6.59 6.03 -8.14
C GLN A 69 6.29 5.27 -6.85
N ILE A 70 5.52 5.86 -5.93
CA ILE A 70 5.16 5.22 -4.66
C ILE A 70 4.51 3.86 -4.89
N ILE A 71 3.44 3.80 -5.69
CA ILE A 71 2.72 2.54 -5.90
C ILE A 71 3.54 1.53 -6.70
N GLY A 72 4.38 2.00 -7.64
CA GLY A 72 5.29 1.16 -8.41
C GLY A 72 6.33 0.46 -7.53
N GLU A 73 7.02 1.22 -6.66
CA GLU A 73 7.96 0.65 -5.69
C GLU A 73 7.26 -0.34 -4.75
N LEU A 74 6.10 0.04 -4.20
CA LEU A 74 5.36 -0.84 -3.30
C LEU A 74 4.98 -2.16 -3.98
N LEU A 75 4.50 -2.13 -5.22
CA LEU A 75 4.16 -3.35 -5.97
C LEU A 75 5.39 -4.21 -6.29
N TYR A 76 6.54 -3.59 -6.55
CA TYR A 76 7.79 -4.29 -6.79
C TYR A 76 8.30 -5.00 -5.53
N TRP A 77 8.32 -4.31 -4.38
CA TRP A 77 8.92 -4.83 -3.14
C TRP A 77 7.96 -5.66 -2.28
N LEU A 78 6.68 -5.28 -2.21
CA LEU A 78 5.70 -5.88 -1.31
C LEU A 78 4.70 -6.79 -2.01
N ASP A 79 4.62 -6.78 -3.34
CA ASP A 79 3.54 -7.39 -4.12
C ASP A 79 2.14 -6.77 -3.90
N GLU A 80 1.17 -7.20 -4.72
CA GLU A 80 -0.19 -6.66 -4.73
C GLU A 80 -1.07 -7.08 -3.53
N ASN A 81 -0.64 -8.04 -2.71
CA ASN A 81 -1.41 -8.61 -1.61
C ASN A 81 -1.10 -8.00 -0.24
N ARG A 82 -0.09 -7.11 -0.17
CA ARG A 82 0.38 -6.47 1.07
C ARG A 82 0.24 -4.95 1.09
N ILE A 83 -0.60 -4.40 0.22
CA ILE A 83 -0.89 -2.95 0.14
C ILE A 83 -2.36 -2.71 0.46
N LEU A 84 -2.66 -1.76 1.35
CA LEU A 84 -4.01 -1.42 1.78
C LEU A 84 -4.37 0.02 1.43
N PHE A 85 -5.60 0.21 0.97
CA PHE A 85 -6.22 1.53 0.91
C PHE A 85 -6.46 2.10 2.32
N ALA A 86 -6.04 3.34 2.55
CA ALA A 86 -6.41 4.13 3.71
C ALA A 86 -6.55 5.61 3.30
N SER A 87 -7.61 6.27 3.79
CA SER A 87 -7.97 7.62 3.33
C SER A 87 -7.55 8.76 4.28
N ASP A 88 -7.16 8.45 5.51
CA ASP A 88 -7.14 9.41 6.64
C ASP A 88 -8.43 10.22 6.76
N TYR A 89 -9.54 9.49 6.95
CA TYR A 89 -10.83 10.10 7.18
C TYR A 89 -10.78 11.09 8.36
N ALA A 90 -11.51 12.21 8.23
CA ALA A 90 -11.38 13.50 8.94
C ALA A 90 -10.40 14.51 8.30
N ILE A 91 -9.46 14.07 7.46
CA ILE A 91 -8.67 14.96 6.58
C ILE A 91 -9.20 14.89 5.16
N TRP A 92 -9.35 13.67 4.61
CA TRP A 92 -9.90 13.45 3.27
C TRP A 92 -11.10 12.51 3.30
N GLU A 93 -12.19 12.94 2.67
CA GLU A 93 -13.36 12.10 2.41
C GLU A 93 -12.98 10.94 1.48
N PRO A 94 -13.30 9.68 1.78
CA PRO A 94 -12.79 8.53 1.02
C PRO A 94 -13.33 8.46 -0.41
N LYS A 95 -14.55 8.99 -0.67
CA LYS A 95 -15.23 8.82 -1.95
C LYS A 95 -14.38 9.23 -3.16
N TRP A 96 -13.84 10.44 -3.14
CA TRP A 96 -13.09 10.97 -4.29
C TRP A 96 -11.73 10.27 -4.46
N LEU A 97 -11.12 9.80 -3.37
CA LEU A 97 -9.87 9.01 -3.42
C LEU A 97 -10.11 7.65 -4.05
N VAL A 98 -11.20 6.98 -3.67
CA VAL A 98 -11.60 5.69 -4.26
C VAL A 98 -11.88 5.87 -5.75
N GLU A 99 -12.71 6.85 -6.12
CA GLU A 99 -13.03 7.12 -7.53
C GLU A 99 -11.78 7.43 -8.35
N GLN A 100 -10.87 8.28 -7.84
CA GLN A 100 -9.62 8.57 -8.55
C GLN A 100 -8.69 7.37 -8.65
N PHE A 101 -8.55 6.55 -7.61
CA PHE A 101 -7.70 5.36 -7.68
C PHE A 101 -8.25 4.30 -8.64
N VAL A 102 -9.58 4.16 -8.73
CA VAL A 102 -10.22 3.30 -9.72
C VAL A 102 -9.84 3.73 -11.15
N ASP A 103 -9.84 5.03 -11.43
CA ASP A 103 -9.51 5.57 -12.76
C ASP A 103 -8.00 5.73 -13.00
N PHE A 104 -7.18 5.72 -11.95
CA PHE A 104 -5.75 5.97 -12.04
C PHE A 104 -5.00 4.89 -12.81
N GLN A 105 -4.02 5.31 -13.62
CA GLN A 105 -3.03 4.42 -14.21
C GLN A 105 -1.64 5.05 -14.12
N ILE A 106 -0.61 4.22 -13.98
CA ILE A 106 0.79 4.66 -14.06
C ILE A 106 1.00 5.29 -15.44
N PRO A 107 1.54 6.52 -15.53
CA PRO A 107 1.78 7.19 -16.81
C PRO A 107 2.57 6.31 -17.79
N ASP A 108 2.20 6.31 -19.07
CA ASP A 108 2.76 5.40 -20.09
C ASP A 108 4.29 5.40 -20.14
N ASP A 109 4.93 6.55 -19.93
CA ASP A 109 6.39 6.70 -19.93
C ASP A 109 7.07 6.07 -18.71
N MET A 110 6.32 5.76 -17.66
CA MET A 110 6.80 5.12 -16.42
C MET A 110 6.44 3.63 -16.36
N GLN A 111 5.56 3.14 -17.22
CA GLN A 111 5.12 1.73 -17.22
C GLN A 111 6.24 0.74 -17.58
N GLY A 112 7.28 1.20 -18.28
CA GLY A 112 8.45 0.35 -18.57
C GLY A 112 9.23 -0.06 -17.31
N GLU A 113 9.16 0.76 -16.25
CA GLU A 113 9.82 0.50 -14.97
C GLU A 113 8.85 -0.08 -13.95
N TYR A 114 7.65 0.50 -13.83
CA TYR A 114 6.69 0.15 -12.77
C TYR A 114 5.52 -0.74 -13.21
N GLY A 115 5.42 -1.07 -14.49
CA GLY A 115 4.32 -1.88 -15.02
C GLY A 115 2.98 -1.13 -15.07
N THR A 116 1.88 -1.88 -15.10
CA THR A 116 0.52 -1.35 -15.18
C THR A 116 -0.33 -1.82 -14.01
N LEU A 117 -1.25 -0.97 -13.55
CA LEU A 117 -2.24 -1.33 -12.54
C LEU A 117 -3.41 -2.06 -13.20
N THR A 118 -3.47 -3.38 -13.00
CA THR A 118 -4.60 -4.20 -13.45
C THR A 118 -5.83 -3.95 -12.57
N THR A 119 -7.00 -4.35 -13.06
CA THR A 119 -8.23 -4.30 -12.27
C THR A 119 -8.13 -5.16 -11.00
N ASP A 120 -7.46 -6.31 -11.07
CA ASP A 120 -7.30 -7.20 -9.91
C ASP A 120 -6.37 -6.59 -8.85
N VAL A 121 -5.24 -5.97 -9.25
CA VAL A 121 -4.37 -5.20 -8.35
C VAL A 121 -5.19 -4.13 -7.62
N LYS A 122 -5.99 -3.35 -8.37
CA LYS A 122 -6.83 -2.30 -7.80
C LYS A 122 -7.86 -2.85 -6.81
N LYS A 123 -8.54 -3.96 -7.13
CA LYS A 123 -9.48 -4.63 -6.21
C LYS A 123 -8.79 -5.07 -4.92
N LYS A 124 -7.58 -5.65 -5.03
CA LYS A 124 -6.79 -6.08 -3.88
C LYS A 124 -6.50 -4.93 -2.93
N ILE A 125 -5.95 -3.85 -3.46
CA ILE A 125 -5.61 -2.65 -2.69
C ILE A 125 -6.85 -1.99 -2.09
N LEU A 126 -7.93 -1.85 -2.88
CA LEU A 126 -9.16 -1.16 -2.43
C LEU A 126 -9.92 -1.90 -1.33
N GLY A 127 -9.79 -3.23 -1.23
CA GLY A 127 -10.57 -3.93 -0.21
C GLY A 127 -10.26 -5.41 0.01
N LEU A 128 -9.79 -6.16 -0.99
CA LEU A 128 -9.61 -7.62 -0.76
C LEU A 128 -8.48 -7.94 0.21
N ASN A 129 -7.41 -7.12 0.24
CA ASN A 129 -6.33 -7.29 1.20
C ASN A 129 -6.81 -7.05 2.63
N ALA A 130 -7.57 -5.97 2.85
CA ALA A 130 -8.20 -5.70 4.14
C ALA A 130 -9.21 -6.80 4.53
N ALA A 131 -10.04 -7.24 3.59
CA ALA A 131 -11.01 -8.29 3.85
C ALA A 131 -10.36 -9.61 4.28
N ARG A 132 -9.22 -9.97 3.67
CA ARG A 132 -8.42 -11.14 4.06
C ARG A 132 -7.82 -11.01 5.47
N LEU A 133 -7.39 -9.81 5.86
CA LEU A 133 -6.77 -9.57 7.17
C LEU A 133 -7.79 -9.53 8.32
N TYR A 134 -9.02 -9.10 8.03
CA TYR A 134 -10.08 -8.91 9.01
C TYR A 134 -11.20 -9.96 8.92
N ASP A 135 -10.98 -11.04 8.18
CA ASP A 135 -11.95 -12.13 7.97
C ASP A 135 -13.33 -11.64 7.51
N ILE A 136 -13.36 -10.70 6.56
CA ILE A 136 -14.59 -10.13 5.99
C ILE A 136 -15.02 -10.94 4.77
N ASP A 137 -16.26 -11.44 4.78
CA ASP A 137 -16.85 -12.13 3.63
C ASP A 137 -17.00 -11.20 2.42
N VAL A 138 -16.35 -11.59 1.31
CA VAL A 138 -16.40 -10.85 0.05
C VAL A 138 -17.47 -11.44 -0.90
N PRO A 139 -18.43 -10.61 -1.37
CA PRO A 139 -19.40 -11.01 -2.39
C PRO A 139 -18.73 -11.52 -3.67
N ALA A 140 -19.35 -12.49 -4.34
CA ALA A 140 -18.75 -13.18 -5.48
C ALA A 140 -18.32 -12.22 -6.60
N GLU A 141 -19.11 -11.18 -6.86
CA GLU A 141 -18.87 -10.14 -7.85
C GLU A 141 -17.66 -9.24 -7.54
N ALA A 142 -17.26 -9.14 -6.27
CA ALA A 142 -16.17 -8.29 -5.82
C ALA A 142 -14.82 -9.03 -5.74
N ARG A 143 -14.81 -10.36 -5.88
CA ARG A 143 -13.58 -11.17 -5.85
C ARG A 143 -12.67 -10.84 -7.04
N ALA A 144 -11.37 -11.01 -6.83
CA ALA A 144 -10.37 -10.99 -7.91
C ALA A 144 -10.45 -12.31 -8.70
N ALA A 145 -9.98 -12.30 -9.95
CA ALA A 145 -9.72 -13.56 -10.64
C ALA A 145 -8.69 -14.39 -9.84
N GLU A 146 -8.87 -15.70 -9.74
CA GLU A 146 -7.86 -16.56 -9.10
C GLU A 146 -6.54 -16.40 -9.85
N ALA A 147 -5.48 -16.03 -9.12
CA ALA A 147 -4.14 -15.95 -9.69
C ALA A 147 -3.72 -17.36 -10.14
N VAL A 148 -3.45 -17.52 -11.43
CA VAL A 148 -2.83 -18.74 -11.97
C VAL A 148 -1.37 -18.75 -11.50
N GLY A 149 -1.14 -19.30 -10.30
CA GLY A 149 0.16 -19.71 -9.77
C GLY A 149 1.21 -18.61 -9.56
N ALA A 150 1.46 -18.24 -8.31
CA ALA A 150 2.79 -17.76 -7.94
C ALA A 150 3.68 -19.00 -7.65
N PRO A 151 4.89 -19.12 -8.22
CA PRO A 151 5.82 -20.16 -7.83
C PRO A 151 6.31 -19.90 -6.40
N ALA A 152 6.59 -21.00 -5.70
CA ALA A 152 7.19 -21.04 -4.36
C ALA A 152 8.62 -20.47 -4.34
#